data_AF-A0A8T0WB33-F1
#
_entry.id   AF-A0A8T0WB33-F1
#
_cell.length_a   1.000
_cell.length_b   1.000
_cell.length_c   1.000
_cell.angle_alpha   90.00
_cell.angle_beta   90.00
_cell.angle_gamma   90.00
#
_symmetry.space_group_name_H-M   'P 1'
#
loop_
_entity.id
_entity.type
_entity.pdbx_description
1 polymer ?
#
loop_
_entity_poly.entity_id
_entity_poly.type
_entity_poly.pdbx_seq_one_letter_code
_entity_poly.pdbx_strand_id
1 'polypeptide(L)'
;MLSAADLRDPEISELIAKKLREFHDLHMPGPKDVSLWQRLRRWLEQARVRCSEEESKQFQLNKLGDEIALLEKALSGVNQTVGF
;
A
#
# COMPACT_ATOMS: atom_id res chain seq x y z
N MET A 1 13.48 -16.42 9.99
CA MET A 1 12.97 -15.27 9.21
C MET A 1 13.26 -15.57 7.75
N LEU A 2 12.33 -15.29 6.85
CA LEU A 2 12.55 -15.40 5.40
C LEU A 2 13.36 -14.20 4.91
N SER A 3 14.31 -14.45 4.00
CA SER A 3 15.08 -13.43 3.30
C SER A 3 14.45 -13.07 1.95
N ALA A 4 14.96 -12.02 1.30
CA ALA A 4 14.52 -11.66 -0.05
C ALA A 4 14.82 -12.74 -1.10
N ALA A 5 15.86 -13.55 -0.88
CA ALA A 5 16.17 -14.68 -1.77
C ALA A 5 15.14 -15.81 -1.60
N ASP A 6 14.76 -16.11 -0.35
CA ASP A 6 13.74 -17.11 -0.05
C ASP A 6 12.37 -16.73 -0.64
N LEU A 7 12.02 -15.44 -0.64
CA LEU A 7 10.77 -14.95 -1.27
C LEU A 7 10.74 -15.09 -2.80
N ARG A 8 11.87 -15.37 -3.43
CA ARG A 8 11.97 -15.60 -4.88
C ARG A 8 12.06 -17.08 -5.23
N ASP A 9 12.30 -17.93 -4.22
CA ASP A 9 12.28 -19.37 -4.41
C ASP A 9 10.86 -19.83 -4.76
N PRO A 10 10.66 -20.62 -5.83
CA PRO A 10 9.32 -21.01 -6.26
C PRO A 10 8.54 -21.81 -5.23
N GLU A 11 9.19 -22.74 -4.50
CA GLU A 11 8.52 -23.60 -3.52
C GLU A 11 8.08 -22.78 -2.30
N ILE A 12 8.95 -21.89 -1.82
CA ILE A 12 8.62 -20.99 -0.72
C ILE A 12 7.53 -20.00 -1.14
N SER A 13 7.61 -19.45 -2.36
CA SER A 13 6.62 -18.51 -2.87
C SER A 13 5.24 -19.14 -3.01
N GLU A 14 5.17 -20.41 -3.42
CA GLU A 14 3.91 -21.16 -3.50
C GLU A 14 3.24 -21.29 -2.13
N LEU A 15 4.04 -21.64 -1.11
CA LEU A 15 3.54 -21.76 0.26
C LEU A 15 3.02 -20.42 0.80
N ILE A 16 3.73 -19.33 0.54
CA ILE A 16 3.31 -17.97 0.92
C ILE A 16 2.01 -17.60 0.20
N ALA A 17 1.93 -17.82 -1.11
CA ALA A 17 0.75 -17.50 -1.91
C ALA A 17 -0.49 -18.26 -1.43
N LYS A 18 -0.34 -19.54 -1.06
CA LYS A 18 -1.42 -20.32 -0.45
C LYS A 18 -1.91 -19.69 0.85
N LYS A 19 -0.99 -19.30 1.74
CA LYS A 19 -1.34 -18.67 3.02
C LYS A 19 -1.96 -17.27 2.87
N LEU A 20 -1.47 -16.46 1.94
CA LEU A 20 -2.05 -15.14 1.65
C LEU A 20 -3.49 -15.26 1.14
N ARG A 21 -3.78 -16.24 0.28
CA ARG A 21 -5.16 -16.51 -0.16
C ARG A 21 -6.07 -16.93 0.99
N GLU A 22 -5.63 -17.85 1.85
CA GLU A 22 -6.37 -18.24 3.05
C GLU A 22 -6.69 -17.02 3.94
N PHE A 23 -5.77 -16.06 4.04
CA PHE A 23 -5.96 -14.83 4.80
C PHE A 23 -6.91 -13.83 4.10
N HIS A 24 -6.75 -13.60 2.80
CA HIS A 24 -7.59 -12.68 2.03
C HIS A 24 -9.06 -13.13 1.96
N ASP A 25 -9.31 -14.45 2.03
CA ASP A 25 -10.66 -15.02 2.02
C ASP A 25 -11.36 -14.95 3.38
N LEU A 26 -10.68 -14.49 4.45
CA LEU A 26 -11.29 -14.31 5.76
C LEU A 26 -12.41 -13.27 5.71
N HIS A 27 -13.61 -13.69 6.07
CA HIS A 27 -14.75 -12.79 6.19
C HIS A 27 -14.67 -12.03 7.52
N MET A 28 -14.20 -10.79 7.46
CA MET A 28 -14.20 -9.92 8.63
C MET A 28 -15.42 -8.98 8.59
N PRO A 29 -16.01 -8.71 9.76
CA PRO A 29 -17.10 -7.74 9.88
C PRO A 29 -16.59 -6.32 9.68
N GLY A 30 -17.41 -5.47 9.04
CA GLY A 30 -17.12 -4.05 8.82
C GLY A 30 -17.12 -3.66 7.33
N PRO A 31 -17.07 -2.35 7.03
CA PRO A 31 -16.98 -1.88 5.66
C PRO A 31 -15.64 -2.29 5.04
N LYS A 32 -15.67 -2.75 3.79
CA LYS A 32 -14.48 -3.15 3.01
C LYS A 32 -13.86 -1.95 2.29
N ASP A 33 -13.62 -0.88 3.03
CA ASP A 33 -13.00 0.33 2.48
C ASP A 33 -11.49 0.13 2.33
N VAL A 34 -10.94 0.58 1.20
CA VAL A 34 -9.49 0.50 0.94
C VAL A 34 -8.75 1.49 1.84
N SER A 35 -8.18 0.98 2.94
CA SER A 35 -7.45 1.82 3.91
C SER A 35 -6.11 2.37 3.40
N LEU A 36 -5.58 1.83 2.30
CA LEU A 36 -4.27 2.22 1.73
C LEU A 36 -4.19 3.72 1.44
N TRP A 37 -5.18 4.26 0.72
CA TRP A 37 -5.14 5.66 0.27
C TRP A 37 -5.21 6.64 1.44
N GLN A 38 -6.04 6.34 2.44
CA GLN A 38 -6.12 7.12 3.66
C GLN A 38 -4.77 7.11 4.42
N ARG A 39 -4.11 5.94 4.52
CA ARG A 39 -2.81 5.81 5.20
C ARG A 39 -1.71 6.59 4.48
N LEU A 40 -1.60 6.47 3.15
CA LEU A 40 -0.60 7.20 2.37
C LEU A 40 -0.75 8.72 2.54
N ARG A 41 -1.98 9.24 2.44
CA ARG A 41 -2.26 10.66 2.69
C ARG A 41 -1.89 11.09 4.10
N ARG A 42 -2.22 10.28 5.12
CA ARG A 42 -1.86 10.57 6.51
C ARG A 42 -0.34 10.63 6.69
N TRP A 43 0.41 9.69 6.11
CA TRP A 43 1.88 9.70 6.19
C TRP A 43 2.48 10.90 5.48
N LEU A 44 1.94 11.28 4.31
CA LEU A 44 2.38 12.47 3.59
C LEU A 44 2.17 13.74 4.42
N GLU A 45 1.01 13.88 5.07
CA GLU A 45 0.74 15.01 5.97
C GLU A 45 1.72 15.03 7.16
N GLN A 46 2.00 13.88 7.76
CA GLN A 46 3.02 13.81 8.81
C GLN A 46 4.42 14.19 8.30
N ALA A 47 4.79 13.79 7.09
CA ALA A 47 6.07 14.17 6.49
C ALA A 47 6.15 15.70 6.27
N ARG A 48 5.10 16.31 5.73
CA ARG A 48 5.02 17.77 5.51
C ARG A 48 5.17 18.58 6.80
N VAL A 49 4.60 18.08 7.90
CA VAL A 49 4.72 18.73 9.22
C VAL A 49 6.14 18.61 9.80
N ARG A 50 6.89 17.56 9.42
CA ARG A 50 8.22 17.26 9.99
C ARG A 50 9.37 17.80 9.15
N CYS A 51 9.19 17.92 7.84
CA CYS A 51 10.22 18.40 6.92
C CYS A 51 10.30 19.94 6.95
N SER A 52 11.53 20.44 6.80
CA SER A 52 11.75 21.83 6.41
C SER A 52 11.17 22.10 5.01
N GLU A 53 11.06 23.38 4.64
CA GLU A 53 10.62 23.75 3.30
C GLU A 53 11.58 23.24 2.22
N GLU A 54 12.89 23.23 2.49
CA GLU A 54 13.92 22.75 1.57
C GLU A 54 13.85 21.24 1.35
N GLU A 55 13.71 20.47 2.43
CA GLU A 55 13.46 19.03 2.35
C GLU A 55 12.15 18.72 1.63
N SER A 56 11.08 19.47 1.92
CA SER A 56 9.78 19.28 1.27
C SER A 56 9.85 19.48 -0.24
N LYS A 57 10.66 20.45 -0.70
CA LYS A 57 10.94 20.67 -2.12
C LYS A 57 11.83 19.57 -2.70
N GLN A 58 12.90 19.19 -2.01
CA GLN A 58 13.82 18.14 -2.44
C GLN A 58 13.12 16.80 -2.63
N PHE A 59 12.27 16.42 -1.68
CA PHE A 59 11.47 15.18 -1.73
C PHE A 59 10.17 15.33 -2.53
N GLN A 60 9.89 16.52 -3.06
CA GLN A 60 8.70 16.82 -3.88
C GLN A 60 7.38 16.40 -3.21
N LEU A 61 7.23 16.66 -1.91
CA LEU A 61 6.06 16.20 -1.13
C LEU A 61 4.71 16.74 -1.66
N ASN A 62 4.72 17.86 -2.38
CA ASN A 62 3.53 18.36 -3.06
C ASN A 62 3.12 17.44 -4.22
N LYS A 63 4.08 17.13 -5.11
CA LYS A 63 3.90 16.23 -6.25
C LYS A 63 3.52 14.81 -5.81
N LEU A 64 4.08 14.32 -4.71
CA LEU A 64 3.73 13.02 -4.16
C LEU A 64 2.24 12.91 -3.81
N GLY A 65 1.61 14.00 -3.38
CA GLY A 65 0.16 14.07 -3.16
C GLY A 65 -0.63 13.86 -4.46
N ASP A 66 -0.18 14.48 -5.54
CA ASP A 66 -0.78 14.34 -6.87
C ASP A 66 -0.58 12.91 -7.43
N GLU A 67 0.61 12.32 -7.23
CA GLU A 67 0.92 10.96 -7.63
C GLU A 67 0.04 9.93 -6.91
N ILE A 68 -0.22 10.12 -5.61
CA ILE A 68 -1.17 9.28 -4.84
C ILE A 68 -2.58 9.38 -5.44
N ALA A 69 -3.05 10.60 -5.73
CA ALA A 69 -4.39 10.81 -6.30
C ALA A 69 -4.53 10.20 -7.71
N LEU A 70 -3.48 10.33 -8.52
CA LEU A 70 -3.43 9.74 -9.86
C LEU A 70 -3.47 8.21 -9.79
N LEU A 71 -2.70 7.60 -8.88
CA LEU A 71 -2.67 6.15 -8.71
C LEU A 71 -4.00 5.59 -8.17
N GLU A 72 -4.62 6.27 -7.20
CA GLU A 72 -5.94 5.88 -6.70
C GLU A 72 -6.99 5.89 -7.82
N LYS A 73 -7.00 6.94 -8.65
CA LYS A 73 -7.90 7.02 -9.80
C LYS A 73 -7.62 5.94 -10.85
N ALA A 74 -6.35 5.61 -11.09
CA ALA A 74 -5.99 4.57 -12.06
C ALA A 74 -6.40 3.17 -11.57
N LEU A 75 -6.36 2.92 -10.26
CA LEU A 75 -6.66 1.62 -9.68
C LEU A 75 -8.12 1.43 -9.27
N SER A 76 -8.88 2.51 -9.07
CA SER A 76 -10.30 2.42 -8.67
C SER A 76 -11.23 1.78 -9.73
N GLY A 77 -10.79 1.71 -10.99
CA GLY A 77 -11.50 1.02 -12.08
C GLY A 77 -11.12 -0.45 -12.27
N VAL A 78 -10.12 -0.96 -11.55
CA VAL A 78 -9.75 -2.37 -11.57
C VAL A 78 -10.62 -3.08 -10.54
N ASN A 79 -11.36 -4.12 -10.94
CA ASN A 79 -12.10 -4.98 -10.00
C ASN A 79 -11.11 -5.71 -9.09
N GLN A 80 -10.66 -5.02 -8.05
CA GLN A 80 -9.79 -5.57 -7.01
C GLN A 80 -10.67 -5.91 -5.82
N THR A 81 -10.64 -7.18 -5.42
CA THR A 81 -11.27 -7.60 -4.17
C THR A 81 -10.45 -7.01 -3.02
N VAL A 82 -11.11 -6.25 -2.15
CA VAL A 82 -10.48 -5.78 -0.91
C VAL A 82 -10.38 -6.98 0.04
N GLY A 83 -9.18 -7.56 0.08
CA GLY A 83 -8.76 -8.56 1.07
C GLY A 83 -8.24 -7.90 2.34
N PHE A 84 -7.93 -8.72 3.35
CA PHE A 84 -7.32 -8.27 4.61
C PHE A 84 -5.81 -8.20 4.56
#